data_AF-A0A7C5UY54-F1
#
_entry.id   AF-A0A7C5UY54-F1
#
_cell.length_a   1.000
_cell.length_b   1.000
_cell.length_c   1.000
_cell.angle_alpha   90.00
_cell.angle_beta   90.00
_cell.angle_gamma   90.00
#
_symmetry.space_group_name_H-M   'P 1'
#
loop_
_entity.id
_entity.type
_entity.pdbx_description
1 polymer ?
#
loop_
_entity_poly.entity_id
_entity_poly.type
_entity_poly.pdbx_seq_one_letter_code
_entity_poly.pdbx_strand_id
1 'polypeptide(L)'
;MSGDPKDIMWWETILTTILMTRYADLVIMHSLDGWTILPQVMWRFQLYTDPRKPVSVPAGLREIGKPNEMSPVLVTTNYALTYSIVLSDAEKSKVDAWLLVIDAEGLAVDVAVAGRKFTGDKVAELIKSMGLENKVKHRILIIPGKAARVSGEIEDATKWRVIVGPQDSSEIGKFLEKTWTSEKIKEFMEGI
;
A
#
# COMPACT_ATOMS: atom_id res chain seq x y z
N MET A 1 -27.75 23.59 23.72
CA MET A 1 -26.65 24.03 24.59
C MET A 1 -26.36 25.49 24.27
N SER A 2 -26.17 26.35 25.27
CA SER A 2 -25.67 27.72 25.07
C SER A 2 -24.14 27.71 25.10
N GLY A 3 -23.48 28.07 24.01
CA GLY A 3 -22.01 28.03 23.86
C GLY A 3 -21.59 28.46 22.45
N ASP A 4 -20.27 28.53 22.20
CA ASP A 4 -19.73 28.74 20.85
C ASP A 4 -20.29 27.64 19.92
N PRO A 5 -20.88 28.00 18.75
CA PRO A 5 -21.32 27.04 17.76
C PRO A 5 -20.31 25.92 17.47
N LYS A 6 -19.01 26.24 17.44
CA LYS A 6 -17.96 25.23 17.19
C LYS A 6 -17.88 24.17 18.29
N ASP A 7 -17.98 24.59 19.54
CA ASP A 7 -17.94 23.68 20.70
C ASP A 7 -19.15 22.75 20.69
N ILE A 8 -20.32 23.28 20.35
CA ILE A 8 -21.56 22.49 20.23
C ILE A 8 -21.40 21.41 19.16
N MET A 9 -20.87 21.79 17.99
CA MET A 9 -20.60 20.85 16.89
C MET A 9 -19.56 19.79 17.28
N TRP A 10 -18.53 20.18 18.03
CA TRP A 10 -17.53 19.26 18.58
C TRP A 10 -18.16 18.21 19.48
N TRP A 11 -18.99 18.64 20.44
CA TRP A 11 -19.69 17.75 21.35
C TRP A 11 -20.70 16.85 20.63
N GLU A 12 -21.44 17.37 19.64
CA GLU A 12 -22.34 16.57 18.82
C GLU A 12 -21.57 15.49 18.04
N THR A 13 -20.40 15.82 17.50
CA THR A 13 -19.52 14.89 16.78
C THR A 13 -19.04 13.77 17.72
N ILE A 14 -18.56 14.10 18.93
CA ILE A 14 -18.11 13.12 19.92
C ILE A 14 -19.26 12.21 20.36
N LEU A 15 -20.42 12.80 20.66
CA LEU A 15 -21.60 12.06 21.10
C LEU A 15 -22.05 11.07 20.02
N THR A 16 -22.05 11.50 18.75
CA THR A 16 -22.39 10.65 17.59
C THR A 16 -21.45 9.45 17.52
N THR A 17 -20.14 9.65 17.65
CA THR A 17 -19.15 8.55 17.65
C THR A 17 -19.43 7.55 18.78
N ILE A 18 -19.74 8.04 19.98
CA ILE A 18 -20.04 7.19 21.14
C ILE A 18 -21.31 6.38 20.87
N LEU A 19 -22.39 7.01 20.41
CA LEU A 19 -23.66 6.36 20.11
C LEU A 19 -23.48 5.29 19.02
N MET A 20 -22.78 5.62 17.94
CA MET A 20 -22.48 4.68 16.86
C MET A 20 -21.67 3.46 17.36
N THR A 21 -20.72 3.69 18.27
CA THR A 21 -19.95 2.60 18.90
C THR A 21 -20.81 1.75 19.84
N ARG A 22 -21.89 2.33 20.37
CA ARG A 22 -22.81 1.73 21.34
C ARG A 22 -24.15 1.39 20.72
N TYR A 23 -24.10 0.62 19.62
CA TYR A 23 -25.26 -0.06 19.03
C TYR A 23 -26.38 0.86 18.52
N ALA A 24 -26.15 2.18 18.37
CA ALA A 24 -27.16 3.04 17.76
C ALA A 24 -27.27 2.74 16.26
N ASP A 25 -28.46 2.29 15.82
CA ASP A 25 -28.74 1.98 14.42
C ASP A 25 -28.96 3.23 13.56
N LEU A 26 -29.45 4.32 14.17
CA LEU A 26 -29.72 5.59 13.50
C LEU A 26 -29.35 6.76 14.41
N VAL A 27 -28.56 7.69 13.90
CA VAL A 27 -28.17 8.93 14.58
C VAL A 27 -28.51 10.11 13.68
N ILE A 28 -29.21 11.10 14.23
CA ILE A 28 -29.54 12.35 13.53
C ILE A 28 -28.62 13.44 14.09
N MET A 29 -27.89 14.10 13.20
CA MET A 29 -27.01 15.23 13.52
C MET A 29 -27.58 16.52 12.96
N HIS A 30 -27.38 17.63 13.66
CA HIS A 30 -27.69 18.97 13.19
C HIS A 30 -26.54 19.58 12.38
N SER A 31 -25.29 19.24 12.74
CA SER A 31 -24.09 19.71 12.05
C SER A 31 -23.92 19.00 10.71
N LEU A 32 -23.78 19.77 9.62
CA LEU A 32 -23.56 19.26 8.25
C LEU A 32 -22.18 19.57 7.69
N ASP A 33 -21.31 20.21 8.48
CA ASP A 33 -19.97 20.57 8.07
C ASP A 33 -19.11 19.34 7.75
N GLY A 34 -18.29 19.43 6.69
CA GLY A 34 -17.47 18.30 6.25
C GLY A 34 -16.54 17.74 7.33
N TRP A 35 -16.03 18.60 8.21
CA TRP A 35 -15.13 18.19 9.29
C TRP A 35 -15.82 17.48 10.45
N THR A 36 -17.14 17.67 10.65
CA THR A 36 -17.93 16.89 11.62
C THR A 36 -18.36 15.56 11.02
N ILE A 37 -18.74 15.52 9.74
CA ILE A 37 -19.26 14.32 9.08
C ILE A 37 -18.15 13.34 8.69
N LEU A 38 -17.02 13.81 8.17
CA LEU A 38 -15.90 12.96 7.76
C LEU A 38 -15.45 11.96 8.83
N PRO A 39 -15.17 12.36 10.09
CA PRO A 39 -14.78 11.40 11.13
C PRO A 39 -15.89 10.38 11.43
N GLN A 40 -17.17 10.75 11.34
CA GLN A 40 -18.29 9.81 11.56
C GLN A 40 -18.37 8.77 10.47
N VAL A 41 -18.23 9.19 9.21
CA VAL A 41 -18.22 8.28 8.07
C VAL A 41 -17.02 7.33 8.14
N MET A 42 -15.83 7.86 8.45
CA MET A 42 -14.63 7.06 8.63
C MET A 42 -14.77 6.06 9.79
N TRP A 43 -15.26 6.51 10.94
CA TRP A 43 -15.48 5.64 12.10
C TRP A 43 -16.47 4.52 11.81
N ARG A 44 -17.57 4.83 11.12
CA ARG A 44 -18.55 3.84 10.68
C ARG A 44 -17.91 2.78 9.79
N PHE A 45 -17.10 3.18 8.81
CA PHE A 45 -16.40 2.22 7.96
C PHE A 45 -15.48 1.31 8.77
N GLN A 46 -14.75 1.85 9.75
CA GLN A 46 -13.85 1.03 10.58
C GLN A 46 -14.62 0.10 11.52
N LEU A 47 -15.69 0.57 12.16
CA LEU A 47 -16.44 -0.20 13.14
C LEU A 47 -17.24 -1.36 12.52
N TYR A 48 -17.83 -1.13 11.34
CA TYR A 48 -18.72 -2.10 10.67
C TYR A 48 -18.01 -2.97 9.62
N THR A 49 -16.68 -2.89 9.51
CA THR A 49 -15.91 -3.82 8.68
C THR A 49 -15.89 -5.21 9.31
N ASP A 50 -16.12 -6.27 8.52
CA ASP A 50 -16.04 -7.66 9.00
C ASP A 50 -14.63 -7.97 9.54
N PRO A 51 -14.46 -8.22 10.85
CA PRO A 51 -13.14 -8.44 11.43
C PRO A 51 -12.48 -9.75 10.96
N ARG A 52 -13.24 -10.67 10.34
CA ARG A 52 -12.72 -11.95 9.84
C ARG A 52 -12.15 -11.84 8.43
N LYS A 53 -12.57 -10.84 7.66
CA LYS A 53 -12.18 -10.66 6.26
C LYS A 53 -11.45 -9.33 6.10
N PRO A 54 -10.11 -9.35 6.03
CA PRO A 54 -9.36 -8.16 5.73
C PRO A 54 -9.84 -7.54 4.41
N VAL A 55 -9.98 -6.22 4.40
CA VAL A 55 -10.31 -5.49 3.17
C VAL A 55 -9.11 -5.58 2.24
N SER A 56 -9.31 -6.18 1.07
CA SER A 56 -8.25 -6.42 0.10
C SER A 56 -8.57 -5.80 -1.25
N VAL A 57 -7.52 -5.55 -2.03
CA VAL A 57 -7.61 -5.12 -3.43
C VAL A 57 -7.31 -6.30 -4.36
N PRO A 58 -7.78 -6.29 -5.61
CA PRO A 58 -7.38 -7.31 -6.57
C PRO A 58 -5.87 -7.26 -6.82
N ALA A 59 -5.22 -8.41 -6.66
CA ALA A 59 -3.81 -8.60 -6.98
C ALA A 59 -3.57 -8.38 -8.48
N GLY A 60 -2.33 -8.01 -8.82
CA GLY A 60 -1.97 -7.70 -10.20
C GLY A 60 -1.00 -6.54 -10.31
N LEU A 61 -0.78 -6.13 -11.56
CA LEU A 61 0.10 -5.02 -11.89
C LEU A 61 -0.70 -3.72 -11.97
N ARG A 62 -0.19 -2.67 -11.32
CA ARG A 62 -0.74 -1.31 -11.35
C ARG A 62 0.31 -0.34 -11.89
N GLU A 63 -0.17 0.71 -12.54
CA GLU A 63 0.66 1.79 -13.07
C GLU A 63 0.56 2.98 -12.11
N ILE A 64 1.71 3.50 -11.68
CA ILE A 64 1.81 4.74 -10.91
C ILE A 64 2.35 5.79 -11.86
N GLY A 65 1.58 6.85 -12.09
CA GLY A 65 1.94 7.90 -13.05
C GLY A 65 1.94 7.37 -14.49
N LYS A 66 3.07 7.54 -15.19
CA LYS A 66 3.28 7.09 -16.57
C LYS A 66 4.58 6.27 -16.67
N PRO A 67 4.57 5.02 -16.17
CA PRO A 67 5.79 4.22 -16.16
C PRO A 67 6.24 3.84 -17.57
N ASN A 68 7.55 3.78 -17.77
CA ASN A 68 8.20 3.36 -19.00
C ASN A 68 8.96 2.03 -18.80
N GLU A 69 9.71 1.60 -19.82
CA GLU A 69 10.43 0.32 -19.81
C GLU A 69 11.62 0.27 -18.81
N MET A 70 12.06 1.43 -18.31
CA MET A 70 13.13 1.57 -17.31
C MET A 70 12.60 2.08 -15.95
N SER A 71 11.27 2.18 -15.79
CA SER A 71 10.65 2.58 -14.53
C SER A 71 10.78 1.48 -13.47
N PRO A 72 11.01 1.85 -12.20
CA PRO A 72 11.16 0.88 -11.12
C PRO A 72 9.91 0.02 -10.93
N VAL A 73 10.13 -1.23 -10.54
CA VAL A 73 9.06 -2.16 -10.13
C VAL A 73 9.04 -2.26 -8.62
N LEU A 74 8.02 -1.68 -8.00
CA LEU A 74 7.74 -1.76 -6.57
C LEU A 74 6.85 -2.97 -6.28
N VAL A 75 7.08 -3.64 -5.16
CA VAL A 75 6.27 -4.79 -4.73
C VAL A 75 5.52 -4.46 -3.43
N THR A 76 4.25 -4.83 -3.35
CA THR A 76 3.43 -4.66 -2.14
C THR A 76 2.42 -5.81 -1.98
N THR A 77 1.70 -5.85 -0.85
CA THR A 77 0.59 -6.79 -0.63
C THR A 77 -0.76 -6.19 -1.04
N ASN A 78 -1.74 -7.06 -1.22
CA ASN A 78 -3.11 -6.69 -1.53
C ASN A 78 -3.97 -6.24 -0.33
N TYR A 79 -3.37 -5.98 0.83
CA TYR A 79 -4.11 -5.34 1.93
C TYR A 79 -4.46 -3.90 1.55
N ALA A 80 -5.75 -3.55 1.58
CA ALA A 80 -6.23 -2.29 1.01
C ALA A 80 -5.52 -1.06 1.60
N LEU A 81 -5.30 -1.04 2.91
CA LEU A 81 -4.62 0.08 3.56
C LEU A 81 -3.15 0.18 3.14
N THR A 82 -2.41 -0.95 3.11
CA THR A 82 -1.02 -0.96 2.66
C THR A 82 -0.91 -0.52 1.21
N TYR A 83 -1.77 -1.05 0.34
CA TYR A 83 -1.82 -0.66 -1.07
C TYR A 83 -2.10 0.84 -1.24
N SER A 84 -3.14 1.38 -0.60
CA SER A 84 -3.54 2.77 -0.75
C SER A 84 -2.48 3.75 -0.23
N ILE A 85 -1.78 3.41 0.87
CA ILE A 85 -0.70 4.24 1.41
C ILE A 85 0.49 4.25 0.44
N VAL A 86 0.94 3.07 -0.04
CA VAL A 86 2.06 2.97 -0.99
C VAL A 86 1.75 3.72 -2.29
N LEU A 87 0.54 3.56 -2.82
CA LEU A 87 0.09 4.28 -4.02
C LEU A 87 0.12 5.79 -3.81
N SER A 88 -0.52 6.27 -2.75
CA SER A 88 -0.58 7.70 -2.41
C SER A 88 0.83 8.31 -2.24
N ASP A 89 1.73 7.63 -1.54
CA ASP A 89 3.07 8.17 -1.27
C ASP A 89 3.94 8.20 -2.53
N ALA A 90 3.81 7.19 -3.39
CA ALA A 90 4.49 7.17 -4.68
C ALA A 90 3.97 8.26 -5.63
N GLU A 91 2.65 8.47 -5.68
CA GLU A 91 2.02 9.56 -6.45
C GLU A 91 2.43 10.95 -5.93
N LYS A 92 2.41 11.16 -4.61
CA LYS A 92 2.89 12.42 -4.00
C LYS A 92 4.35 12.70 -4.31
N SER A 93 5.15 11.65 -4.39
CA SER A 93 6.57 11.72 -4.75
C SER A 93 6.80 11.92 -6.26
N LYS A 94 5.74 11.96 -7.08
CA LYS A 94 5.80 12.07 -8.55
C LYS A 94 6.69 11.03 -9.21
N VAL A 95 6.64 9.81 -8.69
CA VAL A 95 7.41 8.68 -9.21
C VAL A 95 6.59 7.95 -10.26
N ASP A 96 7.17 7.74 -11.45
CA ASP A 96 6.61 6.87 -12.48
C ASP A 96 7.11 5.44 -12.28
N ALA A 97 6.25 4.56 -11.75
CA ALA A 97 6.63 3.20 -11.34
C ALA A 97 5.57 2.15 -11.69
N TRP A 98 6.02 0.90 -11.80
CA TRP A 98 5.16 -0.27 -11.82
C TRP A 98 4.95 -0.75 -10.38
N LEU A 99 3.70 -1.00 -9.98
CA LEU A 99 3.37 -1.53 -8.66
C LEU A 99 2.79 -2.93 -8.77
N LEU A 100 3.57 -3.91 -8.33
CA LEU A 100 3.20 -5.32 -8.29
C LEU A 100 2.50 -5.62 -6.96
N VAL A 101 1.20 -5.91 -7.02
CA VAL A 101 0.37 -6.19 -5.85
C VAL A 101 0.19 -7.69 -5.71
N ILE A 102 0.81 -8.28 -4.68
CA ILE A 102 0.76 -9.72 -4.40
C ILE A 102 -0.50 -10.07 -3.61
N ASP A 103 -1.13 -11.19 -3.97
CA ASP A 103 -2.20 -11.76 -3.16
C ASP A 103 -1.66 -12.41 -1.88
N ALA A 104 -1.76 -11.66 -0.79
CA ALA A 104 -1.41 -12.07 0.56
C ALA A 104 -2.65 -12.23 1.45
N GLU A 105 -3.81 -12.57 0.86
CA GLU A 105 -5.08 -12.75 1.58
C GLU A 105 -5.51 -11.48 2.36
N GLY A 106 -5.12 -10.31 1.86
CA GLY A 106 -5.40 -9.03 2.50
C GLY A 106 -4.57 -8.76 3.76
N LEU A 107 -3.43 -9.43 3.94
CA LEU A 107 -2.53 -9.19 5.07
C LEU A 107 -1.50 -8.08 4.77
N ALA A 108 -1.12 -7.35 5.81
CA ALA A 108 0.00 -6.40 5.76
C ALA A 108 1.34 -7.13 5.49
N VAL A 109 2.34 -6.40 5.00
CA VAL A 109 3.61 -6.99 4.53
C VAL A 109 4.31 -7.86 5.57
N ASP A 110 4.50 -7.35 6.78
CA ASP A 110 5.16 -8.07 7.89
C ASP A 110 4.41 -9.34 8.30
N VAL A 111 3.08 -9.24 8.41
CA VAL A 111 2.21 -10.38 8.73
C VAL A 111 2.21 -11.41 7.59
N ALA A 112 2.18 -10.96 6.34
CA ALA A 112 2.22 -11.82 5.16
C ALA A 112 3.55 -12.58 5.05
N VAL A 113 4.67 -11.94 5.38
CA VAL A 113 6.00 -12.58 5.43
C VAL A 113 6.03 -13.61 6.55
N ALA A 114 5.58 -13.27 7.75
CA ALA A 114 5.52 -14.20 8.87
C ALA A 114 4.59 -15.39 8.61
N GLY A 115 3.44 -15.14 7.97
CA GLY A 115 2.44 -16.12 7.59
C GLY A 115 2.74 -16.90 6.31
N ARG A 116 3.93 -16.73 5.71
CA ARG A 116 4.34 -17.40 4.45
C ARG A 116 3.35 -17.18 3.29
N LYS A 117 2.69 -16.02 3.28
CA LYS A 117 1.78 -15.56 2.21
C LYS A 117 2.47 -14.63 1.21
N PHE A 118 3.62 -14.08 1.57
CA PHE A 118 4.54 -13.34 0.71
C PHE A 118 5.77 -14.21 0.43
N THR A 119 5.78 -14.92 -0.69
CA THR A 119 6.82 -15.91 -1.06
C THR A 119 7.39 -15.65 -2.44
N GLY A 120 8.58 -16.19 -2.72
CA GLY A 120 9.24 -16.07 -4.01
C GLY A 120 8.40 -16.62 -5.16
N ASP A 121 7.77 -17.79 -4.93
CA ASP A 121 6.94 -18.45 -5.94
C ASP A 121 5.74 -17.61 -6.37
N LYS A 122 5.04 -16.99 -5.41
CA LYS A 122 3.90 -16.12 -5.71
C LYS A 122 4.31 -14.88 -6.49
N VAL A 123 5.48 -14.32 -6.16
CA VAL A 123 6.04 -13.18 -6.90
C VAL A 123 6.36 -13.60 -8.34
N ALA A 124 7.03 -14.75 -8.52
CA ALA A 124 7.40 -15.26 -9.84
C ALA A 124 6.17 -15.61 -10.71
N GLU A 125 5.15 -16.23 -10.13
CA GLU A 125 3.88 -16.50 -10.81
C GLU A 125 3.19 -15.21 -11.24
N LEU A 126 3.17 -14.20 -10.38
CA LEU A 126 2.55 -12.91 -10.67
C LEU A 126 3.29 -12.16 -11.78
N ILE A 127 4.62 -12.18 -11.79
CA ILE A 127 5.44 -11.57 -12.85
C ILE A 127 5.12 -12.20 -14.21
N LYS A 128 5.04 -13.53 -14.27
CA LYS A 128 4.73 -14.28 -15.49
C LYS A 128 3.30 -14.02 -15.96
N SER A 129 2.32 -14.12 -15.06
CA SER A 129 0.89 -13.92 -15.40
C SER A 129 0.57 -12.50 -15.87
N MET A 130 1.25 -11.49 -15.33
CA MET A 130 1.07 -10.09 -15.72
C MET A 130 1.91 -9.67 -16.93
N GLY A 131 2.77 -10.56 -17.45
CA GLY A 131 3.65 -10.26 -18.58
C GLY A 131 4.64 -9.13 -18.30
N LEU A 132 5.04 -8.94 -17.03
CA LEU A 132 5.90 -7.82 -16.62
C LEU A 132 7.26 -7.86 -17.33
N GLU A 133 7.76 -9.05 -17.63
CA GLU A 133 9.00 -9.29 -18.40
C GLU A 133 9.02 -8.60 -19.77
N ASN A 134 7.85 -8.36 -20.36
CA ASN A 134 7.69 -7.69 -21.66
C ASN A 134 7.47 -6.18 -21.52
N LYS A 135 7.19 -5.69 -20.30
CA LYS A 135 6.93 -4.27 -20.01
C LYS A 135 8.15 -3.52 -19.54
N VAL A 136 9.11 -4.21 -18.91
CA VAL A 136 10.37 -3.62 -18.45
C VAL A 136 11.58 -4.30 -19.07
N LYS A 137 12.59 -3.49 -19.42
CA LYS A 137 13.86 -3.94 -20.01
C LYS A 137 14.86 -4.45 -18.98
N HIS A 138 14.63 -4.18 -17.70
CA HIS A 138 15.46 -4.66 -16.60
C HIS A 138 14.80 -5.87 -15.90
N ARG A 139 15.56 -6.51 -15.02
CA ARG A 139 15.10 -7.62 -14.15
C ARG A 139 15.39 -7.27 -12.70
N ILE A 140 14.81 -6.15 -12.24
CA ILE A 140 15.04 -5.60 -10.90
C ILE A 140 13.69 -5.36 -10.22
N LEU A 141 13.53 -5.87 -9.00
CA LEU A 141 12.37 -5.68 -8.12
C LEU A 141 12.77 -4.92 -6.87
N ILE A 142 11.92 -4.02 -6.41
CA ILE A 142 12.09 -3.32 -5.14
C ILE A 142 11.03 -3.84 -4.17
N ILE A 143 11.47 -4.54 -3.14
CA ILE A 143 10.60 -5.07 -2.09
C ILE A 143 10.56 -4.12 -0.90
N PRO A 144 9.49 -4.12 -0.09
CA PRO A 144 9.45 -3.33 1.14
C PRO A 144 10.54 -3.77 2.12
N GLY A 145 11.07 -2.86 2.93
CA GLY A 145 12.07 -3.18 3.96
C GLY A 145 11.61 -4.25 4.94
N LYS A 146 10.30 -4.32 5.21
CA LYS A 146 9.68 -5.35 6.06
C LYS A 146 9.76 -6.76 5.46
N ALA A 147 9.99 -6.88 4.15
CA ALA A 147 10.14 -8.13 3.43
C ALA A 147 11.61 -8.52 3.18
N ALA A 148 12.58 -7.80 3.74
CA ALA A 148 14.01 -8.06 3.52
C ALA A 148 14.42 -9.53 3.79
N ARG A 149 13.76 -10.21 4.75
CA ARG A 149 14.06 -11.61 5.10
C ARG A 149 13.79 -12.59 3.95
N VAL A 150 12.87 -12.28 3.04
CA VAL A 150 12.49 -13.15 1.92
C VAL A 150 13.14 -12.73 0.60
N SER A 151 14.06 -11.75 0.61
CA SER A 151 14.71 -11.27 -0.62
C SER A 151 15.41 -12.39 -1.39
N GLY A 152 16.21 -13.21 -0.71
CA GLY A 152 16.93 -14.33 -1.36
C GLY A 152 15.99 -15.37 -1.97
N GLU A 153 14.90 -15.72 -1.28
CA GLU A 153 13.87 -16.63 -1.82
C GLU A 153 13.23 -16.06 -3.10
N ILE A 154 13.00 -14.75 -3.13
CA ILE A 154 12.44 -14.06 -4.30
C ILE A 154 13.45 -14.01 -5.45
N GLU A 155 14.72 -13.67 -5.18
CA GLU A 155 15.78 -13.70 -6.20
C GLU A 155 15.91 -15.10 -6.81
N ASP A 156 15.92 -16.13 -5.98
CA ASP A 156 16.06 -17.52 -6.42
C ASP A 156 14.89 -17.97 -7.31
N ALA A 157 13.66 -17.62 -6.93
CA ALA A 157 12.45 -18.02 -7.65
C ALA A 157 12.21 -17.21 -8.93
N THR A 158 12.48 -15.90 -8.88
CA THR A 158 12.19 -15.00 -10.01
C THR A 158 13.35 -14.93 -11.00
N LYS A 159 14.59 -15.12 -10.55
CA LYS A 159 15.83 -14.74 -11.27
C LYS A 159 15.93 -13.25 -11.57
N TRP A 160 15.21 -12.43 -10.81
CA TRP A 160 15.34 -10.97 -10.84
C TRP A 160 16.18 -10.54 -9.64
N ARG A 161 16.95 -9.46 -9.82
CA ARG A 161 17.66 -8.79 -8.73
C ARG A 161 16.65 -8.16 -7.79
N VAL A 162 16.76 -8.43 -6.49
CA VAL A 162 15.87 -7.86 -5.48
C VAL A 162 16.62 -6.81 -4.67
N ILE A 163 16.08 -5.60 -4.70
CA ILE A 163 16.57 -4.48 -3.89
C ILE A 163 15.61 -4.29 -2.72
N VAL A 164 16.17 -4.20 -1.52
CA VAL A 164 15.41 -3.89 -0.31
C VAL A 164 15.17 -2.38 -0.25
N GLY A 165 13.91 -1.98 -0.34
CA GLY A 165 13.45 -0.60 -0.20
C GLY A 165 13.31 -0.15 1.27
N PRO A 166 12.71 1.03 1.50
CA PRO A 166 12.54 1.57 2.85
C PRO A 166 11.53 0.76 3.68
N GLN A 167 11.58 0.94 5.00
CA GLN A 167 10.61 0.34 5.93
C GLN A 167 9.23 0.99 5.82
N ASP A 168 9.20 2.28 5.49
CA ASP A 168 8.00 3.12 5.36
C ASP A 168 7.89 3.64 3.91
N SER A 169 6.67 3.68 3.37
CA SER A 169 6.40 4.10 1.99
C SER A 169 6.62 5.60 1.76
N SER A 170 6.53 6.42 2.81
CA SER A 170 6.78 7.86 2.73
C SER A 170 8.20 8.20 2.28
N GLU A 171 9.13 7.26 2.39
CA GLU A 171 10.52 7.41 1.97
C GLU A 171 10.80 6.95 0.53
N ILE A 172 9.80 6.41 -0.18
CA ILE A 172 9.97 5.87 -1.56
C ILE A 172 10.61 6.90 -2.49
N GLY A 173 10.16 8.15 -2.46
CA GLY A 173 10.71 9.21 -3.31
C GLY A 173 12.22 9.41 -3.09
N LYS A 174 12.64 9.63 -1.83
CA LYS A 174 14.05 9.82 -1.47
C LYS A 174 14.89 8.58 -1.76
N PHE A 175 14.34 7.40 -1.53
CA PHE A 175 15.00 6.14 -1.80
C PHE A 175 15.31 5.98 -3.29
N LEU A 176 14.33 6.25 -4.16
CA LEU A 176 14.48 6.13 -5.60
C LEU A 176 15.40 7.20 -6.18
N GLU A 177 15.35 8.44 -5.69
CA GLU A 177 16.28 9.51 -6.09
C GLU A 177 17.74 9.10 -5.86
N LYS A 178 18.02 8.42 -4.74
CA LYS A 178 19.37 7.94 -4.40
C LYS A 178 19.75 6.66 -5.13
N THR A 179 18.80 5.77 -5.38
CA THR A 179 19.09 4.36 -5.73
C THR A 179 18.78 4.02 -7.19
N TRP A 180 17.87 4.76 -7.82
CA TRP A 180 17.43 4.55 -9.20
C TRP A 180 18.11 5.53 -10.16
N THR A 181 19.45 5.62 -10.09
CA THR A 181 20.27 6.40 -11.02
C THR A 181 20.85 5.52 -12.12
N SER A 182 21.19 6.12 -13.27
CA SER A 182 21.72 5.39 -14.42
C SER A 182 22.97 4.56 -14.10
N GLU A 183 23.86 5.03 -13.23
CA GLU A 183 25.05 4.26 -12.82
C GLU A 183 24.64 3.03 -12.00
N LYS A 184 23.75 3.21 -11.03
CA LYS A 184 23.31 2.12 -10.15
C LYS A 184 22.48 1.07 -10.86
N ILE A 185 21.62 1.49 -11.79
CA ILE A 185 20.85 0.54 -12.60
C ILE A 185 21.80 -0.34 -13.42
N LYS A 186 22.88 0.22 -13.97
CA LYS A 186 23.91 -0.57 -14.66
C LYS A 186 24.62 -1.54 -13.72
N GLU A 187 25.04 -1.07 -12.55
CA GLU A 187 25.64 -1.92 -11.51
C GLU A 187 24.71 -3.10 -11.13
N PHE A 188 23.41 -2.84 -10.97
CA PHE A 188 22.44 -3.88 -10.67
C PHE A 188 22.20 -4.86 -11.82
N MET A 189 22.35 -4.42 -13.07
CA MET A 189 22.20 -5.29 -14.25
C MET A 189 23.46 -6.11 -14.52
N GLU A 190 24.65 -5.61 -14.16
CA GLU A 190 25.93 -6.34 -14.31
C GLU A 190 26.08 -7.48 -13.29
N GLY A 191 25.33 -7.44 -12.18
CA GLY A 191 25.33 -8.46 -11.13
C GLY A 191 24.30 -9.58 -11.27
N ILE A 192 23.57 -9.64 -12.38
CA ILE A 192 22.58 -10.70 -12.72
C ILE A 192 23.21 -11.70 -13.68
#